data_AF-W0JTG3-F1
#
_entry.id   AF-W0JTG3-F1
#
_cell.length_a   1.000
_cell.length_b   1.000
_cell.length_c   1.000
_cell.angle_alpha   90.00
_cell.angle_beta   90.00
_cell.angle_gamma   90.00
#
_symmetry.space_group_name_H-M   'P 1'
#
loop_
_entity.id
_entity.type
_entity.pdbx_description
1 polymer ?
#
loop_
_entity_poly.entity_id
_entity_poly.type
_entity_poly.pdbx_seq_one_letter_code
_entity_poly.pdbx_strand_id
1 'polypeptide(L)'
;MSYDTASTVVPEPLTRLARRIAGPLTRGTEHRRRLEEIGVKIVVSGTRGKSGTTERIYDVLRSRGYDAYAKVTGNHPLSLYDGEENPIDRGERVTLYENVHELRKYFPVDALVLENQGITDYTTRMMNERFGDPDVLVLTNVRQDHRDTLGGTRADIARAFARATPAGTHVVNGEQDPRLREYIERELEAVDATVSHVDVPERHQNIPAAECIYALDHVLEAIDEEPLSDRQRESMLDEFRVEWTHALGGRVYNAADVNDVESTEMVRQALVDDDERIQPFVYLRRDRRARTASFHDYLEGLFDDGAIEQARVAGGHAELFADKASFPVICHDPETESALSVLEEMIADGWPVLVMGNTVAEFMRDIDDEIERHSEPPESIDTSESDLELELPPQPVDSQLPVQSVDSQSSGDADGALSRLSHVQR
;
A
#
# COMPACT_ATOMS: atom_id res chain seq x y z
N MET A 1 5.30 -47.61 -70.77
CA MET A 1 6.09 -47.12 -69.62
C MET A 1 5.39 -45.88 -69.09
N SER A 2 4.61 -46.05 -68.02
CA SER A 2 3.99 -44.95 -67.26
C SER A 2 4.32 -45.26 -65.81
N TYR A 3 5.09 -44.39 -65.16
CA TYR A 3 5.36 -44.49 -63.72
C TYR A 3 4.41 -43.55 -62.99
N ASP A 4 3.67 -44.14 -62.07
CA ASP A 4 2.71 -43.51 -61.17
C ASP A 4 3.46 -42.89 -59.98
N THR A 5 3.24 -41.60 -59.73
CA THR A 5 3.87 -40.86 -58.63
C THR A 5 3.06 -41.07 -57.35
N ALA A 6 3.60 -41.86 -56.43
CA ALA A 6 2.97 -42.13 -55.13
C ALA A 6 2.94 -40.87 -54.26
N SER A 7 1.73 -40.39 -53.96
CA SER A 7 1.42 -39.42 -52.91
C SER A 7 1.79 -40.02 -51.55
N THR A 8 2.74 -39.40 -50.85
CA THR A 8 3.14 -39.78 -49.49
C THR A 8 2.24 -39.08 -48.49
N VAL A 9 1.21 -39.80 -48.04
CA VAL A 9 0.39 -39.43 -46.88
C VAL A 9 1.22 -39.68 -45.63
N VAL A 10 1.64 -38.60 -44.95
CA VAL A 10 2.33 -38.68 -43.66
C VAL A 10 1.32 -39.10 -42.58
N PRO A 11 1.59 -40.13 -41.76
CA PRO A 11 0.61 -40.65 -40.81
C PRO A 11 0.44 -39.69 -39.61
N GLU A 12 -0.82 -39.35 -39.30
CA GLU A 12 -1.29 -38.47 -38.21
C GLU A 12 -0.79 -38.73 -36.76
N PRO A 13 -0.32 -39.92 -36.35
CA PRO A 13 0.13 -40.14 -34.97
C PRO A 13 1.41 -39.37 -34.61
N LEU A 14 2.32 -39.20 -35.58
CA LEU A 14 3.63 -38.56 -35.36
C LEU A 14 3.48 -37.04 -35.14
N THR A 15 2.53 -36.39 -35.80
CA THR A 15 2.24 -34.96 -35.64
C THR A 15 1.60 -34.64 -34.29
N ARG A 16 0.77 -35.53 -33.72
CA ARG A 16 0.21 -35.32 -32.36
C ARG A 16 1.25 -35.51 -31.27
N LEU A 17 2.11 -36.51 -31.38
CA LEU A 17 3.19 -36.74 -30.40
C LEU A 17 4.26 -35.64 -30.48
N ALA A 18 4.64 -35.22 -31.69
CA ALA A 18 5.53 -34.08 -31.90
C ALA A 18 4.93 -32.77 -31.36
N ARG A 19 3.64 -32.49 -31.56
CA ARG A 19 2.97 -31.32 -30.94
C ARG A 19 2.92 -31.41 -29.41
N ARG A 20 2.85 -32.60 -28.84
CA ARG A 20 2.77 -32.83 -27.37
C ARG A 20 4.14 -32.70 -26.68
N ILE A 21 5.22 -33.00 -27.38
CA ILE A 21 6.61 -32.84 -26.91
C ILE A 21 7.16 -31.44 -27.25
N ALA A 22 6.77 -30.87 -28.39
CA ALA A 22 7.16 -29.51 -28.78
C ALA A 22 6.40 -28.44 -27.98
N GLY A 23 5.14 -28.67 -27.61
CA GLY A 23 4.29 -27.68 -26.94
C GLY A 23 4.91 -27.04 -25.68
N PRO A 24 5.52 -27.80 -24.74
CA PRO A 24 6.21 -27.22 -23.59
C PRO A 24 7.50 -26.45 -23.94
N LEU A 25 8.25 -26.93 -24.93
CA LEU A 25 9.53 -26.32 -25.36
C LEU A 25 9.31 -25.04 -26.20
N THR A 26 8.28 -25.02 -27.06
CA THR A 26 7.95 -23.85 -27.88
C THR A 26 7.23 -22.77 -27.09
N ARG A 27 6.49 -23.12 -26.04
CA ARG A 27 5.82 -22.15 -25.15
C ARG A 27 6.81 -21.16 -24.53
N GLY A 28 7.94 -21.66 -24.04
CA GLY A 28 8.97 -20.80 -23.46
C GLY A 28 9.59 -19.85 -24.50
N THR A 29 9.89 -20.36 -25.69
CA THR A 29 10.45 -19.55 -26.79
C THR A 29 9.47 -18.50 -27.30
N GLU A 30 8.20 -18.88 -27.47
CA GLU A 30 7.15 -18.00 -27.98
C GLU A 30 6.71 -16.96 -26.93
N HIS A 31 6.80 -17.27 -25.63
CA HIS A 31 6.66 -16.28 -24.57
C HIS A 31 7.80 -15.26 -24.63
N ARG A 32 9.04 -15.73 -24.71
CA ARG A 32 10.21 -14.83 -24.81
C ARG A 32 10.11 -13.92 -26.03
N ARG A 33 9.68 -14.44 -27.18
CA ARG A 33 9.44 -13.62 -28.37
C ARG A 33 8.41 -12.52 -28.12
N ARG A 34 7.31 -12.79 -27.39
CA ARG A 34 6.36 -11.74 -27.00
C ARG A 34 7.00 -10.69 -26.12
N LEU A 35 7.78 -11.10 -25.11
CA LEU A 35 8.49 -10.16 -24.24
C LEU A 35 9.48 -9.29 -25.05
N GLU A 36 10.23 -9.89 -25.98
CA GLU A 36 11.15 -9.16 -26.88
C GLU A 36 10.43 -8.16 -27.80
N GLU A 37 9.14 -8.36 -28.09
CA GLU A 37 8.31 -7.47 -28.92
C GLU A 37 7.63 -6.34 -28.13
N ILE A 38 7.57 -6.43 -26.80
CA ILE A 38 6.93 -5.42 -25.93
C ILE A 38 7.94 -4.33 -25.59
N GLY A 39 7.58 -3.07 -25.87
CA GLY A 39 8.45 -1.91 -25.71
C GLY A 39 8.71 -1.52 -24.26
N VAL A 40 7.72 -1.69 -23.37
CA VAL A 40 7.83 -1.37 -21.94
C VAL A 40 7.42 -2.57 -21.09
N LYS A 41 8.33 -3.08 -20.26
CA LYS A 41 8.09 -4.20 -19.36
C LYS A 41 8.41 -3.78 -17.93
N ILE A 42 7.38 -3.76 -17.09
CA ILE A 42 7.48 -3.39 -15.69
C ILE A 42 7.07 -4.60 -14.84
N VAL A 43 7.90 -4.94 -13.85
CA VAL A 43 7.52 -5.92 -12.83
C VAL A 43 7.48 -5.22 -11.48
N VAL A 44 6.43 -5.46 -10.71
CA VAL A 44 6.26 -4.93 -9.35
C VAL A 44 6.50 -6.03 -8.34
N SER A 45 7.51 -5.85 -7.48
CA SER A 45 7.94 -6.75 -6.43
C SER A 45 8.01 -6.04 -5.08
N GLY A 46 8.28 -6.78 -4.01
CA GLY A 46 8.32 -6.28 -2.63
C GLY A 46 7.33 -6.97 -1.70
N THR A 47 7.32 -6.55 -0.44
CA THR A 47 6.49 -7.19 0.59
C THR A 47 5.04 -6.74 0.50
N ARG A 48 4.77 -5.42 0.56
CA ARG A 48 3.43 -4.81 0.54
C ARG A 48 3.22 -3.87 -0.64
N GLY A 49 1.98 -3.55 -0.97
CA GLY A 49 1.63 -2.53 -1.97
C GLY A 49 1.77 -2.94 -3.44
N LYS A 50 2.11 -4.21 -3.73
CA LYS A 50 2.37 -4.65 -5.12
C LYS A 50 1.16 -4.51 -6.05
N SER A 51 0.01 -5.09 -5.67
CA SER A 51 -1.21 -5.07 -6.49
C SER A 51 -1.68 -3.65 -6.82
N GLY A 52 -1.82 -2.79 -5.80
CA GLY A 52 -2.22 -1.40 -6.01
C GLY A 52 -1.18 -0.60 -6.82
N THR A 53 0.12 -0.87 -6.66
CA THR A 53 1.15 -0.24 -7.50
C THR A 53 1.05 -0.72 -8.96
N THR A 54 0.79 -2.01 -9.20
CA THR A 54 0.56 -2.56 -10.54
C THR A 54 -0.64 -1.90 -11.22
N GLU A 55 -1.76 -1.77 -10.51
CA GLU A 55 -2.97 -1.09 -11.00
C GLU A 55 -2.72 0.37 -11.34
N ARG A 56 -2.07 1.12 -10.44
CA ARG A 56 -1.79 2.55 -10.69
C ARG A 56 -0.83 2.77 -11.86
N ILE A 57 0.22 1.95 -11.99
CA ILE A 57 1.12 2.02 -13.15
C ILE A 57 0.33 1.74 -14.44
N TYR A 58 -0.52 0.70 -14.44
CA TYR A 58 -1.38 0.37 -15.57
C TYR A 58 -2.30 1.54 -15.96
N ASP A 59 -3.01 2.12 -14.99
CA ASP A 59 -3.94 3.23 -15.22
C ASP A 59 -3.23 4.47 -15.78
N VAL A 60 -2.05 4.79 -15.25
CA VAL A 60 -1.25 5.92 -15.73
C VAL A 60 -0.79 5.67 -17.16
N LEU A 61 -0.22 4.51 -17.48
CA LEU A 61 0.21 4.18 -18.84
C LEU A 61 -0.96 4.22 -19.84
N ARG A 62 -2.09 3.61 -19.48
CA ARG A 62 -3.30 3.65 -20.29
C ARG A 62 -3.78 5.09 -20.52
N SER A 63 -3.80 5.92 -19.47
CA SER A 63 -4.22 7.32 -19.58
C SER A 63 -3.32 8.15 -20.51
N ARG A 64 -2.09 7.69 -20.74
CA ARG A 64 -1.10 8.28 -21.65
C ARG A 64 -1.12 7.68 -23.05
N GLY A 65 -2.06 6.77 -23.32
CA GLY A 65 -2.29 6.21 -24.65
C GLY A 65 -1.47 4.97 -24.99
N TYR A 66 -0.79 4.37 -24.01
CA TYR A 66 -0.19 3.04 -24.21
C TYR A 66 -1.29 1.99 -24.37
N ASP A 67 -1.11 1.07 -25.32
CA ASP A 67 -1.80 -0.21 -25.28
C ASP A 67 -1.16 -1.06 -24.17
N ALA A 68 -1.68 -0.93 -22.95
CA ALA A 68 -1.14 -1.55 -21.76
C ALA A 68 -1.93 -2.81 -21.38
N TYR A 69 -1.21 -3.83 -20.92
CA TYR A 69 -1.77 -4.97 -20.21
C TYR A 69 -1.12 -5.09 -18.84
N ALA A 70 -1.94 -5.35 -17.81
CA ALA A 70 -1.44 -5.64 -16.48
C ALA A 70 -2.05 -6.89 -15.86
N LYS A 71 -1.28 -7.51 -14.96
CA LYS A 71 -1.70 -8.70 -14.23
C LYS A 71 -1.46 -8.56 -12.74
N VAL A 72 -2.55 -8.60 -11.99
CA VAL A 72 -2.59 -8.57 -10.53
C VAL A 72 -2.82 -9.99 -10.01
N THR A 73 -2.08 -10.39 -8.98
CA THR A 73 -1.97 -11.81 -8.58
C THR A 73 -2.63 -12.17 -7.25
N GLY A 74 -3.09 -11.18 -6.49
CA GLY A 74 -3.60 -11.29 -5.12
C GLY A 74 -4.74 -12.29 -4.89
N ASN A 75 -5.52 -12.11 -3.81
CA ASN A 75 -6.60 -13.05 -3.46
C ASN A 75 -7.64 -13.20 -4.59
N HIS A 76 -7.86 -12.12 -5.35
CA HIS A 76 -8.66 -12.11 -6.57
C HIS A 76 -7.73 -11.71 -7.73
N PRO A 77 -7.21 -12.68 -8.50
CA PRO A 77 -6.31 -12.38 -9.61
C PRO A 77 -7.06 -11.74 -10.78
N LEU A 78 -6.50 -10.66 -11.32
CA LEU A 78 -7.12 -9.86 -12.37
C LEU A 78 -6.15 -9.66 -13.53
N SER A 79 -6.71 -9.72 -14.74
CA SER A 79 -6.09 -9.25 -15.97
C SER A 79 -6.73 -7.89 -16.31
N LEU A 80 -5.93 -6.83 -16.32
CA LEU A 80 -6.36 -5.48 -16.64
C LEU A 80 -6.00 -5.18 -18.10
N TYR A 81 -6.99 -4.86 -18.92
CA TYR A 81 -6.78 -4.54 -20.34
C TYR A 81 -7.92 -3.66 -20.85
N ASP A 82 -7.58 -2.62 -21.63
CA ASP A 82 -8.54 -1.64 -22.16
C ASP A 82 -9.51 -1.03 -21.11
N GLY A 83 -9.07 -0.90 -19.86
CA GLY A 83 -9.88 -0.42 -18.74
C GLY A 83 -10.88 -1.41 -18.18
N GLU A 84 -10.83 -2.67 -18.63
CA GLU A 84 -11.65 -3.74 -18.10
C GLU A 84 -10.86 -4.62 -17.14
N GLU A 85 -11.48 -4.92 -16.00
CA GLU A 85 -10.99 -5.93 -15.05
C GLU A 85 -11.53 -7.31 -15.44
N ASN A 86 -10.64 -8.21 -15.81
CA ASN A 86 -10.98 -9.57 -16.22
C ASN A 86 -10.52 -10.57 -15.15
N PRO A 87 -11.43 -11.19 -14.38
CA PRO A 87 -11.06 -12.22 -13.41
C PRO A 87 -10.33 -13.39 -14.06
N ILE A 88 -9.26 -13.86 -13.41
CA ILE A 88 -8.49 -15.01 -13.86
C ILE A 88 -9.03 -16.26 -13.14
N ASP A 89 -9.59 -17.19 -13.92
CA ASP A 89 -10.05 -18.48 -13.39
C ASP A 89 -8.86 -19.36 -13.00
N ARG A 90 -8.69 -19.57 -11.69
CA ARG A 90 -7.65 -20.42 -11.13
C ARG A 90 -8.21 -21.79 -10.80
N GLY A 91 -7.54 -22.83 -11.28
CA GLY A 91 -7.67 -24.17 -10.70
C GLY A 91 -7.06 -24.22 -9.28
N GLU A 92 -7.03 -25.41 -8.67
CA GLU A 92 -6.54 -25.60 -7.28
C GLU A 92 -5.08 -25.15 -7.02
N ARG A 93 -4.28 -24.86 -8.05
CA ARG A 93 -2.87 -24.48 -7.91
C ARG A 93 -2.55 -23.22 -8.71
N VAL A 94 -1.97 -22.23 -8.03
CA VAL A 94 -1.34 -21.07 -8.66
C VAL A 94 -0.05 -21.53 -9.36
N THR A 95 0.12 -21.15 -10.63
CA THR A 95 1.33 -21.49 -11.39
C THR A 95 1.88 -20.26 -12.09
N LEU A 96 3.20 -20.09 -12.13
CA LEU A 96 3.81 -18.99 -12.89
C LEU A 96 3.52 -19.09 -14.41
N TYR A 97 3.13 -20.26 -14.91
CA TYR A 97 2.69 -20.43 -16.29
C TYR A 97 1.37 -19.71 -16.62
N GLU A 98 0.60 -19.30 -15.61
CA GLU A 98 -0.54 -18.38 -15.76
C GLU A 98 -0.12 -17.11 -16.50
N ASN A 99 1.07 -16.55 -16.21
CA ASN A 99 1.57 -15.34 -16.87
C ASN A 99 1.78 -15.55 -18.39
N VAL A 100 2.21 -16.74 -18.80
CA VAL A 100 2.38 -17.08 -20.23
C VAL A 100 1.04 -17.18 -20.93
N HIS A 101 0.04 -17.76 -20.25
CA HIS A 101 -1.29 -17.92 -20.81
C HIS A 101 -2.00 -16.58 -20.96
N GLU A 102 -1.99 -15.78 -19.89
CA GLU A 102 -2.68 -14.50 -19.87
C GLU A 102 -2.03 -13.49 -20.82
N LEU A 103 -0.69 -13.35 -20.81
CA LEU A 103 -0.02 -12.45 -21.77
C LEU A 103 -0.37 -12.80 -23.21
N ARG A 104 -0.45 -14.11 -23.53
CA ARG A 104 -0.82 -14.55 -24.88
C ARG A 104 -2.24 -14.14 -25.28
N LYS A 105 -3.17 -13.98 -24.33
CA LYS A 105 -4.57 -13.60 -24.60
C LYS A 105 -4.68 -12.14 -25.03
N TYR A 106 -3.89 -11.26 -24.44
CA TYR A 106 -3.97 -9.81 -24.66
C TYR A 106 -2.90 -9.27 -25.62
N PHE A 107 -1.85 -10.03 -25.91
CA PHE A 107 -0.84 -9.67 -26.91
C PHE A 107 -1.42 -9.52 -28.33
N PRO A 108 -0.96 -8.53 -29.15
CA PRO A 108 0.13 -7.57 -28.90
C PRO A 108 -0.26 -6.42 -27.97
N VAL A 109 0.72 -5.88 -27.25
CA VAL A 109 0.62 -4.69 -26.38
C VAL A 109 1.90 -3.88 -26.43
N ASP A 110 1.83 -2.59 -26.16
CA ASP A 110 2.99 -1.69 -26.08
C ASP A 110 3.66 -1.79 -24.71
N ALA A 111 2.87 -1.97 -23.65
CA ALA A 111 3.34 -2.03 -22.27
C ALA A 111 2.78 -3.23 -21.49
N LEU A 112 3.64 -3.82 -20.66
CA LEU A 112 3.34 -4.96 -19.79
C LEU A 112 3.66 -4.60 -18.34
N VAL A 113 2.69 -4.73 -17.44
CA VAL A 113 2.89 -4.54 -15.99
C VAL A 113 2.52 -5.83 -15.25
N LEU A 114 3.47 -6.46 -14.58
CA LEU A 114 3.24 -7.71 -13.87
C LEU A 114 3.49 -7.58 -12.37
N GLU A 115 2.53 -8.00 -11.57
CA GLU A 115 2.77 -8.26 -10.15
C GLU A 115 3.61 -9.54 -9.99
N ASN A 116 4.68 -9.45 -9.19
CA ASN A 116 5.48 -10.60 -8.80
C ASN A 116 4.81 -11.39 -7.68
N GLN A 117 4.37 -12.60 -8.01
CA GLN A 117 3.73 -13.58 -7.11
C GLN A 117 4.69 -14.59 -6.47
N GLY A 118 6.01 -14.39 -6.63
CA GLY A 118 7.03 -15.24 -6.04
C GLY A 118 6.98 -15.18 -4.53
N ILE A 119 6.94 -16.35 -3.89
CA ILE A 119 6.93 -16.48 -2.42
C ILE A 119 8.25 -17.03 -1.88
N THR A 120 9.17 -17.43 -2.74
CA THR A 120 10.51 -17.93 -2.41
C THR A 120 11.55 -17.24 -3.30
N ASP A 121 12.83 -17.27 -2.92
CA ASP A 121 13.92 -16.73 -3.74
C ASP A 121 13.89 -17.25 -5.18
N TYR A 122 13.72 -18.58 -5.32
CA TYR A 122 13.67 -19.23 -6.64
C TYR A 122 12.47 -18.79 -7.47
N THR A 123 11.27 -18.72 -6.87
CA THR A 123 10.05 -18.35 -7.60
C THR A 123 10.02 -16.87 -7.96
N THR A 124 10.54 -16.02 -7.09
CA THR A 124 10.71 -14.57 -7.33
C THR A 124 11.66 -14.33 -8.50
N ARG A 125 12.84 -14.98 -8.49
CA ARG A 125 13.79 -14.90 -9.60
C ARG A 125 13.23 -15.46 -10.89
N MET A 126 12.53 -16.59 -10.83
CA MET A 126 11.93 -17.20 -12.01
C MET A 126 10.84 -16.30 -12.62
N MET A 127 10.04 -15.62 -11.79
CA MET A 127 9.08 -14.62 -12.25
C MET A 127 9.78 -13.50 -13.03
N ASN A 128 10.82 -12.91 -12.45
CA ASN A 128 11.55 -11.81 -13.07
C ASN A 128 12.30 -12.25 -14.35
N GLU A 129 13.12 -13.31 -14.32
CA GLU A 129 13.98 -13.69 -15.44
C GLU A 129 13.28 -14.43 -16.58
N ARG A 130 12.14 -15.10 -16.32
CA ARG A 130 11.52 -16.00 -17.31
C ARG A 130 10.13 -15.57 -17.73
N PHE A 131 9.40 -14.88 -16.87
CA PHE A 131 8.01 -14.53 -17.12
C PHE A 131 7.80 -13.04 -17.36
N GLY A 132 8.59 -12.17 -16.73
CA GLY A 132 8.52 -10.72 -16.90
C GLY A 132 9.60 -10.11 -17.80
N ASP A 133 10.86 -10.49 -17.62
CA ASP A 133 12.03 -9.86 -18.27
C ASP A 133 11.96 -8.31 -18.26
N PRO A 134 11.81 -7.69 -17.07
CA PRO A 134 11.51 -6.26 -16.96
C PRO A 134 12.65 -5.37 -17.47
N ASP A 135 12.26 -4.26 -18.10
CA ASP A 135 13.14 -3.08 -18.26
C ASP A 135 13.23 -2.33 -16.91
N VAL A 136 12.09 -2.25 -16.20
CA VAL A 136 11.97 -1.63 -14.87
C VAL A 136 11.40 -2.62 -13.85
N LEU A 137 12.10 -2.80 -12.73
CA LEU A 137 11.63 -3.57 -11.58
C LEU A 137 11.32 -2.62 -10.43
N VAL A 138 10.07 -2.50 -10.05
CA VAL A 138 9.67 -1.74 -8.86
C VAL A 138 9.81 -2.63 -7.63
N LEU A 139 10.59 -2.20 -6.65
CA LEU A 139 10.63 -2.79 -5.32
C LEU A 139 9.88 -1.87 -4.37
N THR A 140 8.65 -2.22 -4.00
CA THR A 140 7.77 -1.35 -3.20
C THR A 140 8.34 -1.07 -1.81
N ASN A 141 8.63 -2.13 -1.04
CA ASN A 141 9.24 -2.07 0.28
C ASN A 141 9.73 -3.46 0.74
N VAL A 142 10.53 -3.48 1.80
CA VAL A 142 11.01 -4.71 2.45
C VAL A 142 10.52 -4.76 3.89
N ARG A 143 9.47 -5.55 4.16
CA ARG A 143 8.88 -5.75 5.50
C ARG A 143 9.06 -7.19 5.99
N GLN A 144 8.97 -7.41 7.30
CA GLN A 144 9.04 -8.74 7.92
C GLN A 144 7.74 -9.55 7.77
N ASP A 145 7.27 -9.74 6.54
CA ASP A 145 6.28 -10.77 6.22
C ASP A 145 6.98 -11.97 5.56
N HIS A 146 6.35 -13.14 5.58
CA HIS A 146 6.87 -14.35 4.93
C HIS A 146 8.26 -14.83 5.42
N ARG A 147 8.52 -14.70 6.74
CA ARG A 147 9.78 -15.11 7.38
C ARG A 147 10.16 -16.59 7.14
N ASP A 148 9.18 -17.43 6.84
CA ASP A 148 9.37 -18.86 6.58
C ASP A 148 9.88 -19.17 5.16
N THR A 149 9.93 -18.18 4.24
CA THR A 149 10.23 -18.45 2.82
C THR A 149 11.28 -17.55 2.18
N LEU A 150 11.27 -16.23 2.43
CA LEU A 150 12.21 -15.26 1.82
C LEU A 150 13.41 -14.92 2.73
N GLY A 151 13.35 -15.33 4.00
CA GLY A 151 14.42 -15.11 4.97
C GLY A 151 13.92 -14.66 6.34
N GLY A 152 14.75 -14.82 7.37
CA GLY A 152 14.36 -14.56 8.75
C GLY A 152 14.40 -13.09 9.16
N THR A 153 15.08 -12.25 8.37
CA THR A 153 15.32 -10.81 8.63
C THR A 153 15.01 -9.95 7.40
N ARG A 154 14.78 -8.64 7.58
CA ARG A 154 14.61 -7.69 6.46
C ARG A 154 15.81 -7.70 5.51
N ALA A 155 17.02 -7.86 6.03
CA ALA A 155 18.23 -7.93 5.21
C ALA A 155 18.24 -9.18 4.30
N ASP A 156 17.80 -10.33 4.81
CA ASP A 156 17.68 -11.56 4.00
C ASP A 156 16.65 -11.37 2.88
N ILE A 157 15.49 -10.77 3.20
CA ILE A 157 14.41 -10.51 2.24
C ILE A 157 14.90 -9.49 1.17
N ALA A 158 15.55 -8.41 1.58
CA ALA A 158 16.15 -7.42 0.68
C ALA A 158 17.14 -8.07 -0.28
N ARG A 159 18.00 -8.96 0.25
CA ARG A 159 18.96 -9.74 -0.55
C ARG A 159 18.26 -10.63 -1.57
N ALA A 160 17.19 -11.31 -1.15
CA ALA A 160 16.42 -12.20 -2.01
C ALA A 160 15.78 -11.42 -3.18
N PHE A 161 15.19 -10.26 -2.91
CA PHE A 161 14.66 -9.38 -3.95
C PHE A 161 15.75 -8.85 -4.89
N ALA A 162 16.84 -8.29 -4.34
CA ALA A 162 17.93 -7.75 -5.15
C ALA A 162 18.53 -8.81 -6.08
N ARG A 163 18.81 -10.02 -5.57
CA ARG A 163 19.38 -11.13 -6.36
C ARG A 163 18.41 -11.78 -7.35
N ALA A 164 17.12 -11.52 -7.20
CA ALA A 164 16.10 -11.93 -8.16
C ALA A 164 16.01 -10.96 -9.35
N THR A 165 16.72 -9.83 -9.32
CA THR A 165 16.75 -8.84 -10.41
C THR A 165 17.56 -9.37 -11.59
N PRO A 166 17.01 -9.36 -12.82
CA PRO A 166 17.76 -9.69 -14.02
C PRO A 166 18.83 -8.63 -14.31
N ALA A 167 19.95 -9.05 -14.90
CA ALA A 167 21.01 -8.13 -15.32
C ALA A 167 20.49 -7.10 -16.34
N GLY A 168 20.97 -5.85 -16.23
CA GLY A 168 20.55 -4.74 -17.10
C GLY A 168 19.23 -4.08 -16.72
N THR A 169 18.52 -4.57 -15.70
CA THR A 169 17.25 -3.99 -15.23
C THR A 169 17.50 -2.70 -14.44
N HIS A 170 16.63 -1.70 -14.59
CA HIS A 170 16.58 -0.56 -13.67
C HIS A 170 15.61 -0.84 -12.51
N VAL A 171 16.07 -0.67 -11.27
CA VAL A 171 15.25 -0.88 -10.08
C VAL A 171 14.77 0.44 -9.53
N VAL A 172 13.46 0.59 -9.36
CA VAL A 172 12.86 1.70 -8.60
C VAL A 172 12.63 1.19 -7.18
N ASN A 173 13.42 1.68 -6.21
CA ASN A 173 13.41 1.19 -4.84
C ASN A 173 12.64 2.13 -3.90
N GLY A 174 11.48 1.68 -3.43
CA GLY A 174 10.62 2.35 -2.47
C GLY A 174 11.00 2.13 -1.00
N GLU A 175 11.98 1.28 -0.67
CA GLU A 175 12.44 1.12 0.72
C GLU A 175 12.95 2.45 1.29
N GLN A 176 12.53 2.82 2.50
CA GLN A 176 12.87 4.10 3.13
C GLN A 176 14.01 4.00 4.15
N ASP A 177 14.33 2.80 4.67
CA ASP A 177 15.45 2.60 5.59
C ASP A 177 16.80 2.80 4.86
N PRO A 178 17.61 3.82 5.22
CA PRO A 178 18.88 4.10 4.55
C PRO A 178 19.87 2.94 4.57
N ARG A 179 19.87 2.12 5.64
CA ARG A 179 20.77 0.96 5.74
C ARG A 179 20.36 -0.15 4.79
N LEU A 180 19.06 -0.36 4.61
CA LEU A 180 18.55 -1.30 3.61
C LEU A 180 18.74 -0.78 2.20
N ARG A 181 18.61 0.53 1.95
CA ARG A 181 18.92 1.15 0.65
C ARG A 181 20.35 0.85 0.23
N GLU A 182 21.33 1.16 1.08
CA GLU A 182 22.75 0.89 0.83
C GLU A 182 23.02 -0.61 0.60
N TYR A 183 22.35 -1.47 1.40
CA TYR A 183 22.47 -2.91 1.25
C TYR A 183 21.90 -3.43 -0.09
N ILE A 184 20.72 -2.94 -0.48
CA ILE A 184 20.06 -3.27 -1.75
C ILE A 184 20.92 -2.81 -2.92
N GLU A 185 21.40 -1.58 -2.91
CA GLU A 185 22.26 -1.01 -3.95
C GLU A 185 23.48 -1.90 -4.21
N ARG A 186 24.19 -2.29 -3.14
CA ARG A 186 25.35 -3.20 -3.25
C ARG A 186 24.99 -4.58 -3.82
N GLU A 187 23.85 -5.16 -3.44
CA GLU A 187 23.44 -6.47 -3.99
C GLU A 187 22.97 -6.35 -5.46
N LEU A 188 22.43 -5.20 -5.88
CA LEU A 188 22.04 -4.91 -7.27
C LEU A 188 23.25 -4.71 -8.18
N GLU A 189 24.27 -3.99 -7.71
CA GLU A 189 25.55 -3.86 -8.43
C GLU A 189 26.16 -5.25 -8.73
N ALA A 190 26.05 -6.18 -7.78
CA ALA A 190 26.58 -7.54 -7.93
C ALA A 190 25.87 -8.38 -9.01
N VAL A 191 24.70 -7.94 -9.49
CA VAL A 191 23.94 -8.59 -10.57
C VAL A 191 23.81 -7.72 -11.82
N ASP A 192 24.62 -6.66 -11.94
CA ASP A 192 24.65 -5.76 -13.10
C ASP A 192 23.30 -5.02 -13.32
N ALA A 193 22.63 -4.66 -12.22
CA ALA A 193 21.41 -3.84 -12.23
C ALA A 193 21.69 -2.42 -11.73
N THR A 194 20.86 -1.46 -12.13
CA THR A 194 20.92 -0.07 -11.64
C THR A 194 19.76 0.21 -10.70
N VAL A 195 19.84 1.27 -9.90
CA VAL A 195 18.78 1.61 -8.94
C VAL A 195 18.56 3.13 -8.84
N SER A 196 17.30 3.52 -8.66
CA SER A 196 16.89 4.83 -8.15
C SER A 196 16.15 4.63 -6.82
N HIS A 197 16.42 5.49 -5.83
CA HIS A 197 15.74 5.46 -4.55
C HIS A 197 14.61 6.49 -4.55
N VAL A 198 13.42 6.04 -4.12
CA VAL A 198 12.24 6.90 -4.03
C VAL A 198 12.29 7.70 -2.74
N ASP A 199 12.32 9.02 -2.83
CA ASP A 199 12.27 9.89 -1.66
C ASP A 199 10.84 10.41 -1.41
N VAL A 200 10.36 10.20 -0.18
CA VAL A 200 9.05 10.70 0.27
C VAL A 200 9.26 12.02 1.03
N PRO A 201 8.66 13.13 0.58
CA PRO A 201 8.74 14.41 1.29
C PRO A 201 8.19 14.31 2.71
N GLU A 202 8.79 15.05 3.65
CA GLU A 202 8.44 15.03 5.08
C GLU A 202 6.93 15.12 5.33
N ARG A 203 6.23 16.00 4.60
CA ARG A 203 4.78 16.19 4.72
C ARG A 203 3.93 14.95 4.39
N HIS A 204 4.48 13.95 3.72
CA HIS A 204 3.80 12.72 3.30
C HIS A 204 4.41 11.46 3.94
N GLN A 205 5.42 11.58 4.81
CA GLN A 205 6.09 10.42 5.41
C GLN A 205 5.14 9.58 6.28
N ASN A 206 4.13 10.22 6.89
CA ASN A 206 3.12 9.54 7.70
C ASN A 206 1.93 9.06 6.87
N ILE A 207 1.93 9.21 5.54
CA ILE A 207 0.88 8.63 4.69
C ILE A 207 1.30 7.19 4.33
N PRO A 208 0.52 6.17 4.73
CA PRO A 208 0.80 4.80 4.35
C PRO A 208 0.96 4.65 2.83
N ALA A 209 1.92 3.83 2.40
CA ALA A 209 2.21 3.56 0.99
C ALA A 209 2.56 4.80 0.13
N ALA A 210 2.90 5.95 0.73
CA ALA A 210 3.36 7.12 -0.02
C ALA A 210 4.56 6.80 -0.92
N GLU A 211 5.45 5.90 -0.48
CA GLU A 211 6.59 5.44 -1.28
C GLU A 211 6.14 4.79 -2.59
N CYS A 212 5.00 4.09 -2.59
CA CYS A 212 4.45 3.46 -3.78
C CYS A 212 3.92 4.51 -4.77
N ILE A 213 3.38 5.63 -4.28
CA ILE A 213 2.89 6.72 -5.14
C ILE A 213 4.05 7.50 -5.76
N TYR A 214 5.08 7.84 -4.98
CA TYR A 214 6.27 8.49 -5.51
C TYR A 214 7.07 7.58 -6.44
N ALA A 215 7.00 6.25 -6.27
CA ALA A 215 7.62 5.30 -7.20
C ALA A 215 7.09 5.44 -8.63
N LEU A 216 5.84 5.89 -8.85
CA LEU A 216 5.31 6.08 -10.21
C LEU A 216 6.13 7.12 -10.98
N ASP A 217 6.59 8.19 -10.33
CA ASP A 217 7.40 9.22 -11.00
C ASP A 217 8.72 8.65 -11.51
N HIS A 218 9.39 7.83 -10.69
CA HIS A 218 10.64 7.15 -11.06
C HIS A 218 10.41 6.08 -12.14
N VAL A 219 9.28 5.38 -12.11
CA VAL A 219 8.92 4.41 -13.16
C VAL A 219 8.74 5.14 -14.49
N LEU A 220 8.02 6.26 -14.49
CA LEU A 220 7.78 7.07 -15.68
C LEU A 220 9.10 7.64 -16.23
N GLU A 221 9.94 8.21 -15.37
CA GLU A 221 11.26 8.69 -15.77
C GLU A 221 12.11 7.57 -16.39
N ALA A 222 12.10 6.37 -15.81
CA ALA A 222 12.86 5.22 -16.32
C ALA A 222 12.39 4.71 -17.68
N ILE A 223 11.18 5.07 -18.13
CA ILE A 223 10.64 4.74 -19.45
C ILE A 223 10.54 5.98 -20.37
N ASP A 224 11.27 7.04 -20.05
CA ASP A 224 11.32 8.31 -20.80
C ASP A 224 9.96 9.05 -20.88
N GLU A 225 9.13 8.92 -19.83
CA GLU A 225 7.83 9.57 -19.68
C GLU A 225 7.87 10.71 -18.66
N GLU A 226 6.99 11.71 -18.82
CA GLU A 226 6.90 12.82 -17.84
C GLU A 226 6.43 12.30 -16.47
N PRO A 227 6.89 12.82 -15.33
CA PRO A 227 6.33 12.47 -14.02
C PRO A 227 4.83 12.77 -13.89
N LEU A 228 4.19 12.29 -12.82
CA LEU A 228 2.82 12.68 -12.48
C LEU A 228 2.74 14.17 -12.17
N SER A 229 1.61 14.78 -12.53
CA SER A 229 1.29 16.12 -12.03
C SER A 229 1.06 16.09 -10.52
N ASP A 230 1.33 17.21 -9.84
CA ASP A 230 1.09 17.32 -8.40
C ASP A 230 -0.35 16.97 -8.03
N ARG A 231 -1.33 17.37 -8.85
CA ARG A 231 -2.75 17.04 -8.62
C ARG A 231 -3.03 15.55 -8.66
N GLN A 232 -2.44 14.82 -9.62
CA GLN A 232 -2.62 13.36 -9.69
C GLN A 232 -1.99 12.68 -8.47
N ARG A 233 -0.79 13.13 -8.09
CA ARG A 233 -0.07 12.59 -6.94
C ARG A 233 -0.83 12.81 -5.64
N GLU A 234 -1.26 14.04 -5.37
CA GLU A 234 -2.04 14.38 -4.16
C GLU A 234 -3.35 13.60 -4.11
N SER A 235 -4.06 13.47 -5.24
CA SER A 235 -5.29 12.66 -5.31
C SER A 235 -5.04 11.19 -4.96
N MET A 236 -3.93 10.61 -5.40
CA MET A 236 -3.59 9.21 -5.06
C MET A 236 -3.15 9.07 -3.60
N LEU A 237 -2.46 10.06 -3.04
CA LEU A 237 -2.05 10.07 -1.63
C LEU A 237 -3.26 10.20 -0.70
N ASP A 238 -4.25 10.99 -1.08
CA ASP A 238 -5.47 11.19 -0.29
C ASP A 238 -6.25 9.89 -0.08
N GLU A 239 -6.18 8.94 -1.01
CA GLU A 239 -6.80 7.61 -0.89
C GLU A 239 -6.19 6.73 0.22
N PHE A 240 -4.98 7.05 0.68
CA PHE A 240 -4.28 6.31 1.74
C PHE A 240 -4.29 7.02 3.10
N ARG A 241 -4.93 8.20 3.21
CA ARG A 241 -5.08 8.85 4.49
C ARG A 241 -5.98 8.00 5.38
N VAL A 242 -5.50 7.76 6.60
CA VAL A 242 -6.22 7.00 7.62
C VAL A 242 -6.73 7.96 8.68
N GLU A 243 -7.93 7.69 9.17
CA GLU A 243 -8.57 8.47 10.23
C GLU A 243 -9.20 7.52 11.25
N TRP A 244 -9.28 7.94 12.50
CA TRP A 244 -9.98 7.18 13.53
C TRP A 244 -11.47 7.06 13.21
N THR A 245 -12.00 5.84 13.27
CA THR A 245 -13.45 5.62 13.34
C THR A 245 -13.90 5.90 14.77
N HIS A 246 -14.96 6.70 14.92
CA HIS A 246 -15.59 6.92 16.23
C HIS A 246 -16.69 5.88 16.41
N ALA A 247 -16.62 5.09 17.47
CA ALA A 247 -17.60 4.06 17.78
C ALA A 247 -17.70 3.84 19.28
N LEU A 248 -18.92 3.59 19.79
CA LEU A 248 -19.20 3.31 21.21
C LEU A 248 -18.59 4.36 22.17
N GLY A 249 -18.54 5.63 21.75
CA GLY A 249 -17.96 6.73 22.53
C GLY A 249 -16.42 6.76 22.60
N GLY A 250 -15.71 5.95 21.80
CA GLY A 250 -14.25 5.97 21.68
C GLY A 250 -13.75 6.01 20.24
N ARG A 251 -12.42 5.96 20.09
CA ARG A 251 -11.74 5.91 18.79
C ARG A 251 -11.23 4.50 18.53
N VAL A 252 -11.47 3.98 17.33
CA VAL A 252 -11.03 2.66 16.90
C VAL A 252 -10.57 2.70 15.45
N TYR A 253 -9.52 1.95 15.13
CA TYR A 253 -9.11 1.72 13.76
C TYR A 253 -8.85 0.23 13.56
N ASN A 254 -9.46 -0.34 12.52
CA ASN A 254 -9.26 -1.74 12.17
C ASN A 254 -8.14 -1.91 11.15
N ALA A 255 -6.94 -2.28 11.63
CA ALA A 255 -5.78 -2.62 10.82
C ALA A 255 -5.56 -4.14 10.74
N ALA A 256 -6.59 -4.97 10.90
CA ALA A 256 -6.45 -6.43 10.89
C ALA A 256 -5.97 -6.99 9.54
N ASP A 257 -6.21 -6.28 8.44
CA ASP A 257 -5.74 -6.60 7.10
C ASP A 257 -4.26 -6.24 6.87
N VAL A 258 -3.69 -5.40 7.74
CA VAL A 258 -2.27 -5.11 7.81
C VAL A 258 -1.58 -6.23 8.59
N ASN A 259 -0.80 -7.05 7.88
CA ASN A 259 -0.29 -8.32 8.41
C ASN A 259 1.20 -8.29 8.84
N ASP A 260 1.90 -7.15 8.74
CA ASP A 260 3.29 -6.96 9.19
C ASP A 260 3.40 -5.73 10.10
N VAL A 261 4.34 -5.80 11.04
CA VAL A 261 4.47 -4.81 12.12
C VAL A 261 4.95 -3.46 11.61
N GLU A 262 5.77 -3.42 10.56
CA GLU A 262 6.24 -2.16 10.00
C GLU A 262 5.10 -1.35 9.36
N SER A 263 4.21 -2.02 8.62
CA SER A 263 3.04 -1.36 8.04
C SER A 263 2.01 -0.99 9.11
N THR A 264 1.86 -1.81 10.16
CA THR A 264 1.01 -1.48 11.31
C THR A 264 1.52 -0.24 12.05
N GLU A 265 2.83 -0.10 12.23
CA GLU A 265 3.43 1.09 12.83
C GLU A 265 3.21 2.34 11.97
N MET A 266 3.30 2.23 10.64
CA MET A 266 3.00 3.35 9.74
C MET A 266 1.54 3.81 9.90
N VAL A 267 0.59 2.87 10.02
CA VAL A 267 -0.82 3.21 10.29
C VAL A 267 -0.95 3.87 11.67
N ARG A 268 -0.28 3.36 12.70
CA ARG A 268 -0.30 3.95 14.04
C ARG A 268 0.19 5.40 14.01
N GLN A 269 1.36 5.65 13.44
CA GLN A 269 1.97 6.99 13.33
C GLN A 269 1.13 7.97 12.51
N ALA A 270 0.35 7.47 11.56
CA ALA A 270 -0.58 8.29 10.79
C ALA A 270 -1.83 8.70 11.60
N LEU A 271 -2.21 7.90 12.61
CA LEU A 271 -3.42 8.09 13.40
C LEU A 271 -3.18 8.87 14.70
N VAL A 272 -2.04 8.68 15.34
CA VAL A 272 -1.77 9.25 16.67
C VAL A 272 -1.10 10.61 16.57
N ASP A 273 -1.43 11.49 17.51
CA ASP A 273 -0.61 12.67 17.80
C ASP A 273 0.68 12.26 18.56
N ASP A 274 1.66 13.16 18.61
CA ASP A 274 2.89 12.95 19.38
C ASP A 274 2.57 12.58 20.85
N ASP A 275 3.19 11.51 21.36
CA ASP A 275 3.02 10.94 22.71
C ASP A 275 1.65 10.31 23.03
N GLU A 276 0.71 10.27 22.08
CA GLU A 276 -0.58 9.62 22.32
C GLU A 276 -0.44 8.09 22.46
N ARG A 277 -1.07 7.56 23.51
CA ARG A 277 -1.08 6.13 23.82
C ARG A 277 -2.26 5.45 23.17
N ILE A 278 -2.07 4.18 22.80
CA ILE A 278 -3.13 3.35 22.23
C ILE A 278 -3.40 2.10 23.08
N GLN A 279 -4.59 1.53 22.90
CA GLN A 279 -4.95 0.18 23.29
C GLN A 279 -4.74 -0.76 22.08
N PRO A 280 -3.63 -1.50 22.00
CA PRO A 280 -3.46 -2.51 20.98
C PRO A 280 -4.39 -3.69 21.25
N PHE A 281 -5.07 -4.16 20.22
CA PHE A 281 -5.73 -5.47 20.20
C PHE A 281 -5.14 -6.32 19.08
N VAL A 282 -4.63 -7.52 19.39
CA VAL A 282 -4.04 -8.40 18.36
C VAL A 282 -4.62 -9.80 18.37
N TYR A 283 -5.03 -10.29 17.19
CA TYR A 283 -5.49 -11.67 17.03
C TYR A 283 -4.39 -12.58 16.50
N LEU A 284 -4.01 -13.59 17.30
CA LEU A 284 -2.85 -14.44 17.05
C LEU A 284 -3.27 -15.87 16.72
N ARG A 285 -2.85 -16.33 15.53
CA ARG A 285 -3.12 -17.68 15.03
C ARG A 285 -2.04 -18.70 15.40
N ARG A 286 -2.46 -19.93 15.71
CA ARG A 286 -1.56 -21.05 16.06
C ARG A 286 -0.61 -21.44 14.93
N ASP A 287 -1.06 -21.35 13.69
CA ASP A 287 -0.31 -21.75 12.51
C ASP A 287 0.65 -20.66 12.00
N ARG A 288 0.71 -19.48 12.65
CA ARG A 288 1.55 -18.35 12.24
C ARG A 288 2.52 -17.88 13.34
N ARG A 289 3.32 -18.82 13.86
CA ARG A 289 4.28 -18.59 14.95
C ARG A 289 5.25 -17.42 14.72
N ALA A 290 5.78 -17.29 13.50
CA ALA A 290 6.70 -16.21 13.18
C ALA A 290 6.07 -14.83 13.33
N ARG A 291 4.77 -14.69 13.02
CA ARG A 291 4.02 -13.44 13.20
C ARG A 291 3.70 -13.15 14.66
N THR A 292 3.36 -14.19 15.43
CA THR A 292 3.22 -14.07 16.89
C THR A 292 4.49 -13.47 17.51
N ALA A 293 5.67 -13.94 17.11
CA ALA A 293 6.95 -13.38 17.56
C ALA A 293 7.14 -11.93 17.11
N SER A 294 6.87 -11.61 15.84
CA SER A 294 7.01 -10.23 15.34
C SER A 294 6.10 -9.24 16.07
N PHE A 295 4.82 -9.57 16.30
CA PHE A 295 3.92 -8.71 17.08
C PHE A 295 4.32 -8.61 18.55
N HIS A 296 4.94 -9.67 19.12
CA HIS A 296 5.46 -9.63 20.48
C HIS A 296 6.61 -8.62 20.57
N ASP A 297 7.64 -8.76 19.72
CA ASP A 297 8.77 -7.85 19.67
C ASP A 297 8.34 -6.39 19.40
N TYR A 298 7.33 -6.18 18.56
CA TYR A 298 6.77 -4.86 18.26
C TYR A 298 6.08 -4.22 19.47
N LEU A 299 5.19 -4.95 20.14
CA LEU A 299 4.47 -4.41 21.31
C LEU A 299 5.40 -4.23 22.52
N GLU A 300 6.45 -5.03 22.68
CA GLU A 300 7.52 -4.77 23.65
C GLU A 300 8.19 -3.41 23.38
N GLY A 301 8.53 -3.13 22.13
CA GLY A 301 9.10 -1.84 21.73
C GLY A 301 8.16 -0.66 22.04
N LEU A 302 6.88 -0.78 21.69
CA LEU A 302 5.89 0.25 22.02
C LEU A 302 5.74 0.48 23.53
N PHE A 303 5.85 -0.59 24.33
CA PHE A 303 5.79 -0.48 25.79
C PHE A 303 7.03 0.21 26.35
N ASP A 304 8.22 -0.16 25.89
CA ASP A 304 9.49 0.48 26.26
C ASP A 304 9.50 1.98 25.93
N ASP A 305 8.90 2.35 24.79
CA ASP A 305 8.75 3.74 24.35
C ASP A 305 7.58 4.48 25.03
N GLY A 306 6.78 3.79 25.85
CA GLY A 306 5.64 4.37 26.60
C GLY A 306 4.39 4.67 25.75
N ALA A 307 4.33 4.14 24.52
CA ALA A 307 3.21 4.29 23.59
C ALA A 307 2.02 3.37 23.92
N ILE A 308 2.22 2.34 24.74
CA ILE A 308 1.17 1.47 25.28
C ILE A 308 1.38 1.24 26.78
N GLU A 309 0.29 1.01 27.53
CA GLU A 309 0.37 0.55 28.92
C GLU A 309 0.00 -0.93 29.09
N GLN A 310 -0.78 -1.47 28.16
CA GLN A 310 -1.22 -2.85 28.14
C GLN A 310 -1.52 -3.30 26.71
N ALA A 311 -1.73 -4.60 26.49
CA ALA A 311 -2.33 -5.10 25.27
C ALA A 311 -3.47 -6.07 25.54
N ARG A 312 -4.41 -6.12 24.59
CA ARG A 312 -5.46 -7.13 24.54
C ARG A 312 -5.14 -8.10 23.41
N VAL A 313 -5.26 -9.40 23.69
CA VAL A 313 -4.83 -10.45 22.77
C VAL A 313 -5.86 -11.55 22.69
N ALA A 314 -6.19 -11.99 21.49
CA ALA A 314 -7.13 -13.08 21.26
C ALA A 314 -6.54 -14.16 20.34
N GLY A 315 -7.19 -15.32 20.31
CA GLY A 315 -6.84 -16.43 19.42
C GLY A 315 -5.86 -17.43 20.02
N GLY A 316 -5.52 -18.46 19.25
CA GLY A 316 -4.93 -19.67 19.81
C GLY A 316 -3.47 -19.57 20.29
N HIS A 317 -2.82 -18.41 20.19
CA HIS A 317 -1.53 -18.11 20.83
C HIS A 317 -1.60 -17.01 21.90
N ALA A 318 -2.80 -16.55 22.30
CA ALA A 318 -2.95 -15.46 23.26
C ALA A 318 -2.25 -15.71 24.60
N GLU A 319 -2.47 -16.87 25.22
CA GLU A 319 -1.82 -17.22 26.50
C GLU A 319 -0.29 -17.28 26.37
N LEU A 320 0.21 -17.89 25.30
CA LEU A 320 1.66 -17.97 25.03
C LEU A 320 2.29 -16.59 24.85
N PHE A 321 1.56 -15.66 24.26
CA PHE A 321 1.99 -14.28 24.11
C PHE A 321 2.04 -13.59 25.47
N ALA A 322 0.96 -13.68 26.26
CA ALA A 322 0.86 -13.09 27.58
C ALA A 322 1.95 -13.59 28.54
N ASP A 323 2.25 -14.90 28.53
CA ASP A 323 3.30 -15.51 29.35
C ASP A 323 4.71 -14.95 29.08
N LYS A 324 4.92 -14.38 27.89
CA LYS A 324 6.23 -13.87 27.45
C LYS A 324 6.33 -12.35 27.49
N ALA A 325 5.20 -11.65 27.54
CA ALA A 325 5.16 -10.20 27.55
C ALA A 325 5.76 -9.64 28.85
N SER A 326 6.54 -8.57 28.75
CA SER A 326 7.06 -7.84 29.92
C SER A 326 6.04 -6.86 30.51
N PHE A 327 4.93 -6.64 29.80
CA PHE A 327 3.87 -5.68 30.12
C PHE A 327 2.51 -6.39 30.36
N PRO A 328 1.51 -5.71 30.95
CA PRO A 328 0.18 -6.29 31.17
C PRO A 328 -0.51 -6.73 29.87
N VAL A 329 -0.97 -7.99 29.85
CA VAL A 329 -1.74 -8.55 28.74
C VAL A 329 -3.06 -9.10 29.25
N ILE A 330 -4.15 -8.68 28.60
CA ILE A 330 -5.49 -9.22 28.82
C ILE A 330 -5.81 -10.18 27.67
N CYS A 331 -6.03 -11.46 28.00
CA CYS A 331 -6.39 -12.47 27.02
C CYS A 331 -7.92 -12.57 26.88
N HIS A 332 -8.39 -12.61 25.64
CA HIS A 332 -9.78 -12.86 25.29
C HIS A 332 -9.93 -14.23 24.66
N ASP A 333 -11.02 -14.93 24.98
CA ASP A 333 -11.42 -16.20 24.40
C ASP A 333 -12.56 -16.02 23.38
N PRO A 334 -12.27 -16.07 22.07
CA PRO A 334 -13.26 -15.92 21.01
C PRO A 334 -14.39 -16.97 21.02
N GLU A 335 -14.22 -18.09 21.75
CA GLU A 335 -15.25 -19.14 21.83
C GLU A 335 -16.32 -18.82 22.89
N THR A 336 -16.01 -17.94 23.86
CA THR A 336 -16.88 -17.67 25.01
C THR A 336 -17.27 -16.20 25.17
N GLU A 337 -16.48 -15.28 24.63
CA GLU A 337 -16.73 -13.83 24.66
C GLU A 337 -17.27 -13.35 23.30
N SER A 338 -18.21 -12.40 23.32
CA SER A 338 -18.71 -11.78 22.09
C SER A 338 -17.81 -10.64 21.64
N ALA A 339 -17.71 -10.42 20.32
CA ALA A 339 -16.95 -9.31 19.74
C ALA A 339 -17.38 -7.95 20.31
N LEU A 340 -18.68 -7.70 20.44
CA LEU A 340 -19.21 -6.46 21.01
C LEU A 340 -18.75 -6.25 22.46
N SER A 341 -18.83 -7.27 23.31
CA SER A 341 -18.40 -7.16 24.71
C SER A 341 -16.92 -6.83 24.81
N VAL A 342 -16.08 -7.49 23.99
CA VAL A 342 -14.65 -7.23 23.96
C VAL A 342 -14.36 -5.81 23.45
N LEU A 343 -15.09 -5.34 22.44
CA LEU A 343 -14.96 -3.97 21.92
C LEU A 343 -15.36 -2.91 22.94
N GLU A 344 -16.47 -3.10 23.66
CA GLU A 344 -16.88 -2.22 24.75
C GLU A 344 -15.82 -2.16 25.85
N GLU A 345 -15.24 -3.29 26.24
CA GLU A 345 -14.16 -3.34 27.24
C GLU A 345 -12.88 -2.63 26.76
N MET A 346 -12.49 -2.82 25.50
CA MET A 346 -11.33 -2.14 24.90
C MET A 346 -11.48 -0.62 24.96
N ILE A 347 -12.67 -0.11 24.65
CA ILE A 347 -12.98 1.32 24.62
C ILE A 347 -13.09 1.86 26.04
N ALA A 348 -13.66 1.10 26.98
CA ALA A 348 -13.79 1.49 28.37
C ALA A 348 -12.45 1.74 29.10
N ASP A 349 -11.34 1.18 28.59
CA ASP A 349 -9.99 1.47 29.10
C ASP A 349 -9.56 2.93 28.85
N GLY A 350 -10.21 3.62 27.90
CA GLY A 350 -10.06 5.06 27.66
C GLY A 350 -8.98 5.45 26.65
N TRP A 351 -8.27 4.48 26.04
CA TRP A 351 -7.31 4.73 24.95
C TRP A 351 -7.92 4.40 23.58
N PRO A 352 -7.48 5.07 22.50
CA PRO A 352 -7.81 4.68 21.13
C PRO A 352 -7.42 3.23 20.83
N VAL A 353 -8.32 2.47 20.24
CA VAL A 353 -8.16 1.04 20.00
C VAL A 353 -7.60 0.79 18.61
N LEU A 354 -6.40 0.22 18.52
CA LEU A 354 -5.83 -0.24 17.25
C LEU A 354 -5.96 -1.75 17.15
N VAL A 355 -6.87 -2.22 16.30
CA VAL A 355 -7.11 -3.64 16.04
C VAL A 355 -6.11 -4.14 15.01
N MET A 356 -5.45 -5.26 15.29
CA MET A 356 -4.34 -5.80 14.52
C MET A 356 -4.47 -7.31 14.33
N GLY A 357 -3.92 -7.79 13.22
CA GLY A 357 -3.74 -9.20 12.97
C GLY A 357 -4.98 -9.94 12.48
N ASN A 358 -4.88 -10.47 11.26
CA ASN A 358 -5.73 -11.48 10.65
C ASN A 358 -7.23 -11.16 10.51
N THR A 359 -7.69 -11.03 9.27
CA THR A 359 -9.10 -10.83 8.89
C THR A 359 -9.93 -12.11 8.69
N VAL A 360 -9.30 -13.28 8.81
CA VAL A 360 -9.94 -14.56 8.42
C VAL A 360 -10.75 -15.19 9.56
N ALA A 361 -10.41 -14.89 10.81
CA ALA A 361 -11.13 -15.45 11.95
C ALA A 361 -12.53 -14.83 12.02
N GLU A 362 -13.56 -15.65 12.28
CA GLU A 362 -14.95 -15.20 12.41
C GLU A 362 -15.07 -14.07 13.43
N PHE A 363 -14.50 -14.26 14.62
CA PHE A 363 -14.41 -13.23 15.66
C PHE A 363 -13.84 -11.88 15.19
N MET A 364 -12.87 -11.89 14.27
CA MET A 364 -12.29 -10.64 13.74
C MET A 364 -13.20 -9.94 12.75
N ARG A 365 -14.01 -10.70 12.02
CA ARG A 365 -15.07 -10.15 11.16
C ARG A 365 -16.20 -9.62 12.00
N ASP A 366 -16.55 -10.30 13.08
CA ASP A 366 -17.55 -9.83 14.03
C ASP A 366 -17.10 -8.50 14.67
N ILE A 367 -15.82 -8.36 15.05
CA ILE A 367 -15.28 -7.07 15.53
C ILE A 367 -15.43 -5.97 14.48
N ASP A 368 -15.10 -6.25 13.22
CA ASP A 368 -15.25 -5.30 12.12
C ASP A 368 -16.71 -4.88 11.93
N ASP A 369 -17.63 -5.86 11.90
CA ASP A 369 -19.07 -5.64 11.80
C ASP A 369 -19.61 -4.80 12.98
N GLU A 370 -19.10 -4.99 14.21
CA GLU A 370 -19.48 -4.18 15.36
C GLU A 370 -18.94 -2.74 15.26
N ILE A 371 -17.70 -2.56 14.79
CA ILE A 371 -17.14 -1.22 14.55
C ILE A 371 -17.99 -0.47 13.52
N GLU A 372 -18.34 -1.11 12.40
CA GLU A 372 -19.18 -0.50 11.37
C GLU A 372 -20.58 -0.19 11.89
N ARG A 373 -21.20 -1.13 12.60
CA ARG A 373 -22.56 -0.99 13.14
C ARG A 373 -22.69 0.15 14.15
N HIS A 374 -21.65 0.37 14.93
CA HIS A 374 -21.60 1.39 15.96
C HIS A 374 -20.82 2.64 15.53
N SER A 375 -20.44 2.75 14.26
CA SER A 375 -19.76 3.93 13.74
C SER A 375 -20.67 5.16 13.79
N GLU A 376 -20.10 6.24 14.34
CA GLU A 376 -20.76 7.52 14.49
C GLU A 376 -20.33 8.44 13.34
N PRO A 377 -21.27 9.11 12.63
CA PRO A 377 -20.89 10.09 11.63
C PRO A 377 -20.10 11.24 12.30
N PRO A 378 -19.11 11.82 11.60
CA PRO A 378 -18.20 12.82 12.17
C PRO A 378 -18.92 14.08 12.73
N GLU A 379 -20.18 14.32 12.35
CA GLU A 379 -20.99 15.45 12.84
C GLU A 379 -21.79 15.16 14.12
N SER A 380 -21.74 13.94 14.66
CA SER A 380 -22.54 13.54 15.84
C SER A 380 -21.81 13.64 17.18
N ILE A 381 -20.59 14.18 17.19
CA ILE A 381 -19.89 14.54 18.44
C ILE A 381 -20.59 15.77 19.02
N ASP A 382 -21.58 15.50 19.87
CA ASP A 382 -22.38 16.48 20.57
C ASP A 382 -21.47 17.40 21.41
N THR A 383 -21.40 18.66 20.99
CA THR A 383 -21.02 19.79 21.83
C THR A 383 -22.02 19.93 22.97
N SER A 384 -21.97 19.04 23.96
CA SER A 384 -22.73 19.15 25.19
C SER A 384 -21.85 19.74 26.30
N GLU A 385 -22.09 21.03 26.52
CA GLU A 385 -21.99 21.73 27.80
C GLU A 385 -20.57 21.92 28.41
N SER A 386 -19.82 22.83 27.80
CA SER A 386 -19.01 23.81 28.56
C SER A 386 -19.74 25.15 28.63
N ASP A 387 -20.96 25.15 29.19
CA ASP A 387 -21.57 26.37 29.70
C ASP A 387 -20.90 26.74 31.04
N LEU A 388 -19.68 27.25 30.94
CA LEU A 388 -19.14 28.14 31.97
C LEU A 388 -19.44 29.56 31.52
N GLU A 389 -20.47 30.16 32.14
CA GLU A 389 -20.77 31.59 32.05
C GLU A 389 -19.47 32.41 32.19
N LEU A 390 -18.99 32.93 31.05
CA LEU A 390 -18.05 34.04 31.05
C LEU A 390 -18.84 35.29 31.41
N GLU A 391 -18.86 35.63 32.71
CA GLU A 391 -19.20 36.97 33.18
C GLU A 391 -18.32 37.99 32.42
N LEU A 392 -18.92 38.70 31.48
CA LEU A 392 -18.29 39.84 30.84
C LEU A 392 -18.02 40.93 31.88
N PRO A 393 -16.80 41.50 31.95
CA PRO A 393 -16.52 42.59 32.87
C PRO A 393 -17.34 43.83 32.47
N PRO A 394 -17.75 44.67 33.43
CA PRO A 394 -18.60 45.82 33.14
C PRO A 394 -17.87 46.82 32.25
N GLN A 395 -18.54 47.24 31.19
CA GLN A 395 -18.10 48.29 30.27
C GLN A 395 -17.96 49.63 31.02
N PRO A 396 -16.92 50.45 30.73
CA PRO A 396 -16.79 51.75 31.35
C PRO A 396 -17.88 52.71 30.86
N VAL A 397 -18.42 53.46 31.81
CA VAL A 397 -19.47 54.47 31.65
C VAL A 397 -18.92 55.64 30.82
N ASP A 398 -19.46 55.84 29.62
CA ASP A 398 -19.15 57.01 28.79
C ASP A 398 -20.08 58.17 29.16
N SER A 399 -19.48 59.31 29.50
CA SER A 399 -20.15 60.51 29.99
C SER A 399 -20.79 61.31 28.84
N GLN A 400 -22.12 61.33 28.84
CA GLN A 400 -23.03 62.34 28.28
C GLN A 400 -22.48 63.80 28.36
N LEU A 401 -22.38 64.61 27.29
CA LEU A 401 -23.42 65.37 26.52
C LEU A 401 -22.69 66.49 25.70
N PRO A 402 -23.35 67.31 24.82
CA PRO A 402 -24.51 67.10 23.97
C PRO A 402 -24.30 67.54 22.49
N VAL A 403 -25.25 67.13 21.65
CA VAL A 403 -25.44 67.55 20.25
C VAL A 403 -26.01 68.97 20.17
N GLN A 404 -25.46 69.83 19.31
CA GLN A 404 -26.18 70.97 18.71
C GLN A 404 -25.94 71.06 17.20
N SER A 405 -27.03 70.84 16.46
CA SER A 405 -27.45 71.40 15.16
C SER A 405 -26.41 71.85 14.14
N VAL A 406 -26.42 71.18 12.97
CA VAL A 406 -25.96 71.75 11.70
C VAL A 406 -27.10 72.55 11.09
N ASP A 407 -26.83 73.78 10.65
CA ASP A 407 -27.64 74.43 9.63
C ASP A 407 -26.78 75.21 8.64
N SER A 408 -27.05 74.96 7.36
CA SER A 408 -26.89 75.83 6.19
C SER A 408 -25.51 76.14 5.57
N GLN A 409 -25.45 75.79 4.27
CA GLN A 409 -24.88 76.56 3.14
C GLN A 409 -23.35 76.65 3.03
N SER A 410 -22.69 76.66 1.87
CA SER A 410 -23.07 76.64 0.45
C SER A 410 -21.78 76.40 -0.36
N SER A 411 -21.97 75.94 -1.60
CA SER A 411 -21.19 76.26 -2.81
C SER A 411 -19.69 75.93 -2.89
N GLY A 412 -19.31 75.40 -4.04
CA GLY A 412 -18.03 75.78 -4.66
C GLY A 412 -17.19 74.64 -5.18
N ASP A 413 -17.52 74.21 -6.40
CA ASP A 413 -16.65 73.84 -7.53
C ASP A 413 -15.13 73.65 -7.36
N ALA A 414 -14.67 72.79 -8.28
CA ALA A 414 -13.40 72.77 -8.98
C ALA A 414 -12.24 72.05 -8.27
N ASP A 415 -11.78 70.90 -8.78
CA ASP A 415 -11.03 70.68 -10.03
C ASP A 415 -9.55 70.45 -9.66
N GLY A 416 -8.90 69.60 -10.45
CA GLY A 416 -7.46 69.68 -10.60
C GLY A 416 -6.60 68.61 -9.94
N ALA A 417 -6.16 67.71 -10.81
CA ALA A 417 -4.74 67.37 -11.00
C ALA A 417 -4.06 66.48 -9.94
N LEU A 418 -3.79 65.22 -10.27
CA LEU A 418 -2.66 64.73 -11.10
C LEU A 418 -1.34 64.62 -10.35
N SER A 419 -0.76 63.43 -10.52
CA SER A 419 0.68 63.15 -10.59
C SER A 419 1.41 63.09 -9.23
N ARG A 420 2.41 62.26 -8.99
CA ARG A 420 3.17 61.23 -9.73
C ARG A 420 4.20 60.71 -8.70
N LEU A 421 5.03 59.74 -9.12
CA LEU A 421 6.32 59.30 -8.56
C LEU A 421 6.20 58.08 -7.63
N SER A 422 6.41 56.88 -8.16
CA SER A 422 7.71 56.23 -8.50
C SER A 422 8.40 55.65 -7.26
N HIS A 423 8.40 54.32 -7.14
CA HIS A 423 9.59 53.47 -7.20
C HIS A 423 10.61 53.71 -6.09
N VAL A 424 10.84 52.71 -5.23
CA VAL A 424 12.16 52.11 -4.99
C VAL A 424 11.97 50.65 -4.54
N GLN A 425 12.75 49.78 -5.17
CA GLN A 425 12.95 48.35 -4.90
C GLN A 425 13.61 48.09 -3.54
N ARG A 426 13.25 46.99 -2.89
CA ARG A 426 14.04 45.74 -2.89
C ARG A 426 13.23 44.58 -2.36
#